data_AF-A0A9N6ZEM6-F1
#
_entry.id   AF-A0A9N6ZEM6-F1
#
_cell.length_a   1.000
_cell.length_b   1.000
_cell.length_c   1.000
_cell.angle_alpha   90.00
_cell.angle_beta   90.00
_cell.angle_gamma   90.00
#
_symmetry.space_group_name_H-M   'P 1'
#
loop_
_entity.id
_entity.type
_entity.pdbx_description
1 polymer ?
#
loop_
_entity_poly.entity_id
_entity_poly.type
_entity_poly.pdbx_seq_one_letter_code
_entity_poly.pdbx_strand_id
1 'polypeptide(L)'
;MLLKELHSDLRAELTFIREIIEENPKNYQVWHHRRVIVDCLQDPSHELRFTEIILSQDAKNYHAWQHRQWVLSTFKILDDELDYIERLLAEDVRNNSAWNQRFFVINLGNIADVADREIAYAVDALKKVSDNESAWSYLRGVLKASQLPLKGKEEVEDLCAVLKSRNCQSPHFLAFTLDQIDEELAKDAKEVNKSLLSSALEICRELAEEVDPIRKEYWSYQSRVLLQQYS
;
A
#
# COMPACT_ATOMS: atom_id res chain seq x y z
N MET A 1 -36.97 -3.68 1.42
CA MET A 1 -36.41 -2.31 1.32
C MET A 1 -37.56 -1.45 0.89
N LEU A 2 -38.02 -0.52 1.72
CA LEU A 2 -39.26 0.25 1.49
C LEU A 2 -39.32 0.86 0.08
N LEU A 3 -38.20 1.38 -0.43
CA LEU A 3 -38.11 1.93 -1.79
C LEU A 3 -38.44 0.89 -2.89
N LYS A 4 -38.07 -0.39 -2.70
CA LYS A 4 -38.45 -1.48 -3.62
C LYS A 4 -39.94 -1.79 -3.52
N GLU A 5 -40.47 -1.82 -2.31
CA GLU A 5 -41.89 -2.11 -2.03
C GLU A 5 -42.82 -1.00 -2.55
N LEU A 6 -42.32 0.25 -2.60
CA LEU A 6 -43.04 1.41 -3.10
C LEU A 6 -42.79 1.69 -4.60
N HIS A 7 -42.05 0.83 -5.31
CA HIS A 7 -41.66 1.04 -6.71
C HIS A 7 -41.06 2.43 -6.98
N SER A 8 -40.31 2.97 -6.03
CA SER A 8 -39.70 4.30 -6.13
C SER A 8 -38.61 4.34 -7.20
N ASP A 9 -38.41 5.52 -7.81
CA ASP A 9 -37.34 5.72 -8.78
C ASP A 9 -35.97 5.75 -8.08
N LEU A 10 -35.23 4.66 -8.20
CA LEU A 10 -33.90 4.51 -7.61
C LEU A 10 -32.85 5.47 -8.20
N ARG A 11 -33.06 6.03 -9.41
CA ARG A 11 -32.15 7.04 -9.97
C ARG A 11 -32.35 8.41 -9.32
N ALA A 12 -33.60 8.76 -9.02
CA ALA A 12 -33.89 9.94 -8.21
C ALA A 12 -33.28 9.79 -6.81
N GLU A 13 -33.36 8.59 -6.22
CA GLU A 13 -32.74 8.30 -4.93
C GLU A 13 -31.20 8.41 -4.98
N LEU A 14 -30.54 8.02 -6.08
CA LEU A 14 -29.09 8.22 -6.24
C LEU A 14 -28.69 9.70 -6.24
N THR A 15 -29.58 10.58 -6.73
CA THR A 15 -29.37 12.03 -6.73
C THR A 15 -29.55 12.58 -5.32
N PHE A 16 -30.61 12.16 -4.62
CA PHE A 16 -30.82 12.53 -3.22
C PHE A 16 -29.64 12.09 -2.33
N ILE A 17 -29.24 10.82 -2.37
CA ILE A 17 -28.17 10.32 -1.50
C ILE A 17 -26.81 10.96 -1.83
N ARG A 18 -26.60 11.41 -3.06
CA ARG A 18 -25.40 12.18 -3.44
C ARG A 18 -25.30 13.46 -2.62
N GLU A 19 -26.37 14.26 -2.59
CA GLU A 19 -26.41 15.53 -1.84
C GLU A 19 -26.13 15.29 -0.34
N ILE A 20 -26.76 14.26 0.23
CA ILE A 20 -26.56 13.92 1.64
C ILE A 20 -25.12 13.48 1.94
N ILE A 21 -24.47 12.73 1.03
CA ILE A 21 -23.06 12.34 1.20
C ILE A 21 -22.14 13.56 1.06
N GLU A 22 -22.40 14.49 0.14
CA GLU A 22 -21.61 15.71 -0.01
C GLU A 22 -21.67 16.56 1.28
N GLU A 23 -22.82 16.60 1.96
CA GLU A 23 -22.95 17.26 3.28
C GLU A 23 -22.36 16.44 4.43
N ASN A 24 -22.46 15.12 4.40
CA ASN A 24 -22.12 14.22 5.50
C ASN A 24 -21.19 13.06 5.06
N PRO A 25 -19.99 13.33 4.52
CA PRO A 25 -19.18 12.33 3.82
C PRO A 25 -18.53 11.29 4.75
N LYS A 26 -18.62 11.48 6.08
CA LYS A 26 -18.04 10.60 7.12
C LYS A 26 -19.11 9.80 7.89
N ASN A 27 -20.29 9.63 7.30
CA ASN A 27 -21.39 8.88 7.88
C ASN A 27 -21.49 7.48 7.26
N TYR A 28 -21.57 6.42 8.07
CA TYR A 28 -21.63 5.04 7.55
C TYR A 28 -22.91 4.72 6.77
N GLN A 29 -24.04 5.24 7.23
CA GLN A 29 -25.36 4.90 6.71
C GLN A 29 -25.55 5.43 5.28
N VAL A 30 -25.04 6.62 4.98
CA VAL A 30 -25.20 7.22 3.65
C VAL A 30 -24.45 6.44 2.56
N TRP A 31 -23.25 5.97 2.86
CA TRP A 31 -22.46 5.12 1.96
C TRP A 31 -23.06 3.74 1.81
N HIS A 32 -23.54 3.14 2.90
CA HIS A 32 -24.25 1.86 2.84
C HIS A 32 -25.51 1.96 1.98
N HIS A 33 -26.31 3.01 2.18
CA HIS A 33 -27.54 3.25 1.42
C HIS A 33 -27.25 3.41 -0.07
N ARG A 34 -26.26 4.25 -0.43
CA ARG A 34 -25.81 4.40 -1.82
C ARG A 34 -25.39 3.05 -2.42
N ARG A 35 -24.59 2.27 -1.70
CA ARG A 35 -24.18 0.92 -2.14
C ARG A 35 -25.38 0.01 -2.41
N VAL A 36 -26.38 -0.01 -1.52
CA VAL A 36 -27.60 -0.81 -1.72
C VAL A 36 -28.32 -0.37 -3.00
N ILE A 37 -28.46 0.92 -3.25
CA ILE A 37 -29.15 1.42 -4.44
C ILE A 37 -28.39 1.04 -5.72
N VAL A 38 -27.07 1.23 -5.75
CA VAL A 38 -26.22 0.85 -6.90
C VAL A 38 -26.31 -0.65 -7.16
N ASP A 39 -26.28 -1.47 -6.11
CA ASP A 39 -26.44 -2.92 -6.21
C ASP A 39 -27.86 -3.32 -6.71
N CYS A 40 -28.89 -2.54 -6.40
CA CYS A 40 -30.22 -2.78 -6.94
C CYS A 40 -30.33 -2.42 -8.42
N LEU A 41 -29.65 -1.35 -8.84
CA LEU A 41 -29.65 -0.86 -10.21
C LEU A 41 -28.70 -1.64 -11.11
N GLN A 42 -27.67 -2.29 -10.54
CA GLN A 42 -26.56 -2.91 -11.26
C GLN A 42 -25.88 -1.93 -12.25
N ASP A 43 -25.78 -0.66 -11.86
CA ASP A 43 -25.28 0.44 -12.69
C ASP A 43 -24.19 1.24 -11.95
N PRO A 44 -22.89 0.99 -12.23
CA PRO A 44 -21.78 1.68 -11.58
C PRO A 44 -21.34 2.96 -12.32
N SER A 45 -22.02 3.37 -13.39
CA SER A 45 -21.55 4.37 -14.36
C SER A 45 -21.10 5.71 -13.76
N HIS A 46 -21.69 6.11 -12.64
CA HIS A 46 -21.37 7.38 -11.97
C HIS A 46 -20.48 7.24 -10.73
N GLU A 47 -20.19 6.02 -10.27
CA GLU A 47 -19.60 5.79 -8.95
C GLU A 47 -18.12 6.16 -8.88
N LEU A 48 -17.34 5.87 -9.92
CA LEU A 48 -15.92 6.25 -9.95
C LEU A 48 -15.75 7.77 -10.02
N ARG A 49 -16.60 8.46 -10.79
CA ARG A 49 -16.59 9.92 -10.84
C ARG A 49 -17.05 10.54 -9.53
N PHE A 50 -18.09 9.96 -8.91
CA PHE A 50 -18.59 10.44 -7.62
C PHE A 50 -17.54 10.30 -6.51
N THR A 51 -16.91 9.13 -6.40
CA THR A 51 -15.84 8.92 -5.42
C THR A 51 -14.63 9.82 -5.67
N GLU A 52 -14.27 10.10 -6.93
CA GLU A 52 -13.22 11.09 -7.28
C GLU A 52 -13.58 12.49 -6.76
N ILE A 53 -14.83 12.94 -6.90
CA ILE A 53 -15.28 14.26 -6.38
C ILE A 53 -15.13 14.31 -4.86
N ILE A 54 -15.55 13.28 -4.13
CA ILE A 54 -15.41 13.26 -2.66
C ILE A 54 -13.93 13.22 -2.26
N LEU A 55 -13.11 12.44 -2.96
CA LEU A 55 -11.67 12.33 -2.70
C LEU A 55 -10.91 13.61 -3.03
N SER A 56 -11.36 14.42 -3.99
CA SER A 56 -10.77 15.74 -4.25
C SER A 56 -11.00 16.73 -3.09
N GLN A 57 -12.03 16.50 -2.26
CA GLN A 57 -12.33 17.33 -1.09
C GLN A 57 -11.64 16.78 0.17
N ASP A 58 -11.61 15.45 0.33
CA ASP A 58 -10.89 14.74 1.39
C ASP A 58 -10.22 13.48 0.81
N ALA A 59 -8.96 13.61 0.40
CA ALA A 59 -8.19 12.53 -0.22
C ALA A 59 -7.99 11.30 0.68
N LYS A 60 -8.25 11.44 1.98
CA LYS A 60 -8.16 10.36 2.98
C LYS A 60 -9.52 9.86 3.44
N ASN A 61 -10.62 10.24 2.77
CA ASN A 61 -11.94 9.75 3.12
C ASN A 61 -12.01 8.23 2.98
N TYR A 62 -12.05 7.54 4.12
CA TYR A 62 -12.05 6.08 4.20
C TYR A 62 -13.28 5.46 3.54
N HIS A 63 -14.45 6.08 3.69
CA HIS A 63 -15.68 5.55 3.11
C HIS A 63 -15.71 5.66 1.59
N ALA A 64 -15.18 6.76 1.03
CA ALA A 64 -15.06 6.94 -0.40
C ALA A 64 -14.11 5.90 -1.02
N TRP A 65 -12.95 5.67 -0.39
CA TRP A 65 -12.03 4.60 -0.81
C TRP A 65 -12.66 3.21 -0.69
N GLN A 66 -13.32 2.91 0.42
CA GLN A 66 -14.00 1.62 0.62
C GLN A 66 -15.12 1.39 -0.41
N HIS A 67 -15.92 2.41 -0.69
CA HIS A 67 -16.98 2.34 -1.70
C HIS A 67 -16.39 2.15 -3.10
N ARG A 68 -15.32 2.89 -3.43
CA ARG A 68 -14.60 2.74 -4.70
C ARG A 68 -14.07 1.32 -4.89
N GLN A 69 -13.41 0.74 -3.89
CA GLN A 69 -12.94 -0.66 -3.93
C GLN A 69 -14.09 -1.65 -4.09
N TRP A 70 -15.23 -1.43 -3.41
CA TRP A 70 -16.42 -2.27 -3.61
C TRP A 70 -16.93 -2.22 -5.05
N VAL A 71 -17.02 -1.03 -5.65
CA VAL A 71 -17.46 -0.86 -7.05
C VAL A 71 -16.51 -1.59 -8.01
N LEU A 72 -15.21 -1.35 -7.89
CA LEU A 72 -14.18 -1.99 -8.73
C LEU A 72 -14.22 -3.52 -8.64
N SER A 73 -14.34 -4.05 -7.41
CA SER A 73 -14.37 -5.50 -7.17
C SER A 73 -15.67 -6.16 -7.63
N THR A 74 -16.81 -5.47 -7.53
CA THR A 74 -18.14 -6.00 -7.87
C THR A 74 -18.37 -5.97 -9.37
N PHE A 75 -18.06 -4.84 -10.02
CA PHE A 75 -18.36 -4.61 -11.44
C PHE A 75 -17.16 -4.86 -12.38
N LYS A 76 -15.97 -5.18 -11.84
CA LYS A 76 -14.77 -5.54 -12.61
C LYS A 76 -14.31 -4.47 -13.61
N ILE A 77 -14.48 -3.20 -13.26
CA ILE A 77 -14.13 -2.04 -14.09
C ILE A 77 -12.80 -1.43 -13.64
N LEU A 78 -11.68 -2.00 -14.08
CA LEU A 78 -10.34 -1.61 -13.61
C LEU A 78 -9.55 -0.71 -14.58
N ASP A 79 -10.00 -0.58 -15.83
CA ASP A 79 -9.19 -0.05 -16.94
C ASP A 79 -8.61 1.34 -16.65
N ASP A 80 -9.41 2.25 -16.09
CA ASP A 80 -8.99 3.64 -15.81
C ASP A 80 -8.46 3.85 -14.37
N GLU A 81 -8.46 2.81 -13.54
CA GLU A 81 -8.14 2.96 -12.11
C GLU A 81 -6.65 3.23 -11.89
N LEU A 82 -5.78 2.58 -12.67
CA LEU A 82 -4.33 2.81 -12.60
C LEU A 82 -3.98 4.24 -13.01
N ASP A 83 -4.60 4.77 -14.06
CA ASP A 83 -4.41 6.16 -14.50
C ASP A 83 -4.84 7.16 -13.42
N TYR A 84 -5.96 6.88 -12.73
CA TYR A 84 -6.40 7.68 -11.59
C TYR A 84 -5.37 7.65 -10.45
N ILE A 85 -4.89 6.47 -10.07
CA ILE A 85 -3.87 6.31 -9.04
C ILE A 85 -2.58 7.05 -9.40
N GLU A 86 -2.15 6.97 -10.67
CA GLU A 86 -0.93 7.63 -11.14
C GLU A 86 -1.04 9.15 -11.08
N ARG A 87 -2.21 9.73 -11.37
CA ARG A 87 -2.45 11.16 -11.13
C ARG A 87 -2.28 11.51 -9.65
N LEU A 88 -2.88 10.73 -8.75
CA LEU A 88 -2.77 10.97 -7.31
C LEU A 88 -1.33 10.87 -6.79
N LEU A 89 -0.56 9.90 -7.28
CA LEU A 89 0.84 9.71 -6.88
C LEU A 89 1.79 10.72 -7.55
N ALA A 90 1.43 11.26 -8.71
CA ALA A 90 2.13 12.38 -9.32
C ALA A 90 1.92 13.69 -8.53
N GLU A 91 0.71 13.90 -7.99
CA GLU A 91 0.40 15.04 -7.10
C GLU A 91 1.05 14.89 -5.73
N ASP A 92 0.94 13.71 -5.10
CA ASP A 92 1.57 13.40 -3.82
C ASP A 92 2.04 11.94 -3.77
N VAL A 93 3.35 11.75 -3.99
CA VAL A 93 3.99 10.43 -3.92
C VAL A 93 3.96 9.81 -2.51
N ARG A 94 3.65 10.58 -1.46
CA ARG A 94 3.47 10.08 -0.08
C ARG A 94 2.02 9.73 0.25
N ASN A 95 1.10 9.83 -0.72
CA ASN A 95 -0.29 9.48 -0.53
C ASN A 95 -0.47 7.97 -0.29
N ASN A 96 -0.49 7.57 0.99
CA ASN A 96 -0.63 6.17 1.39
C ASN A 96 -1.92 5.53 0.88
N SER A 97 -3.00 6.29 0.74
CA SER A 97 -4.27 5.77 0.21
C SER A 97 -4.14 5.41 -1.28
N ALA A 98 -3.42 6.21 -2.06
CA ALA A 98 -3.16 5.90 -3.46
C ALA A 98 -2.25 4.66 -3.61
N TRP A 99 -1.21 4.52 -2.78
CA TRP A 99 -0.40 3.28 -2.75
C TRP A 99 -1.21 2.05 -2.33
N ASN A 100 -2.07 2.18 -1.33
CA ASN A 100 -2.97 1.11 -0.92
C ASN A 100 -3.93 0.73 -2.05
N GLN A 101 -4.51 1.72 -2.73
CA GLN A 101 -5.38 1.49 -3.88
C GLN A 101 -4.64 0.80 -5.03
N ARG A 102 -3.39 1.21 -5.31
CA ARG A 102 -2.54 0.54 -6.30
C ARG A 102 -2.36 -0.94 -5.96
N PHE A 103 -2.07 -1.25 -4.68
CA PHE A 103 -1.91 -2.62 -4.21
C PHE A 103 -3.22 -3.41 -4.33
N PHE A 104 -4.35 -2.78 -4.03
CA PHE A 104 -5.67 -3.39 -4.20
C PHE A 104 -5.93 -3.76 -5.66
N VAL A 105 -5.70 -2.85 -6.62
CA VAL A 105 -5.96 -3.09 -8.05
C VAL A 105 -5.13 -4.25 -8.59
N ILE A 106 -3.83 -4.29 -8.29
CA ILE A 106 -2.96 -5.37 -8.79
C ILE A 106 -3.29 -6.73 -8.16
N ASN A 107 -3.81 -6.76 -6.93
CA ASN A 107 -4.26 -8.00 -6.27
C ASN A 107 -5.65 -8.46 -6.73
N LEU A 108 -6.48 -7.57 -7.28
CA LEU A 108 -7.70 -7.98 -7.97
C LEU A 108 -7.40 -8.69 -9.29
N GLY A 109 -6.29 -8.29 -9.94
CA GLY A 109 -5.72 -8.99 -11.08
C GLY A 109 -4.79 -10.13 -10.67
N ASN A 110 -3.96 -10.58 -11.61
CA ASN A 110 -2.89 -11.52 -11.32
C ASN A 110 -1.59 -10.74 -11.05
N ILE A 111 -1.22 -10.62 -9.77
CA ILE A 111 -0.04 -9.84 -9.37
C ILE A 111 1.25 -10.35 -10.01
N ALA A 112 1.38 -11.66 -10.23
CA ALA A 112 2.57 -12.25 -10.83
C ALA A 112 2.84 -11.72 -12.25
N ASP A 113 1.77 -11.41 -13.00
CA ASP A 113 1.88 -10.91 -14.38
C ASP A 113 2.36 -9.45 -14.44
N VAL A 114 2.24 -8.71 -13.33
CA VAL A 114 2.59 -7.28 -13.26
C VAL A 114 3.73 -6.99 -12.28
N ALA A 115 4.28 -8.00 -11.62
CA ALA A 115 5.26 -7.85 -10.53
C ALA A 115 6.46 -7.00 -10.94
N ASP A 116 7.08 -7.27 -12.10
CA ASP A 116 8.26 -6.53 -12.57
C ASP A 116 7.96 -5.05 -12.81
N ARG A 117 6.81 -4.75 -13.43
CA ARG A 117 6.33 -3.38 -13.64
C ARG A 117 6.15 -2.65 -12.31
N GLU A 118 5.51 -3.30 -11.33
CA GLU A 118 5.21 -2.68 -10.04
C GLU A 118 6.44 -2.52 -9.15
N ILE A 119 7.39 -3.45 -9.21
CA ILE A 119 8.70 -3.33 -8.55
C ILE A 119 9.44 -2.12 -9.13
N ALA A 120 9.54 -2.01 -10.45
CA ALA A 120 10.19 -0.87 -11.12
C ALA A 120 9.51 0.46 -10.73
N TYR A 121 8.17 0.50 -10.71
CA TYR A 121 7.41 1.68 -10.30
C TYR A 121 7.72 2.10 -8.86
N ALA A 122 7.74 1.15 -7.92
CA ALA A 122 8.07 1.42 -6.52
C ALA A 122 9.53 1.90 -6.36
N VAL A 123 10.46 1.25 -7.06
CA VAL A 123 11.88 1.64 -7.07
C VAL A 123 12.06 3.06 -7.62
N ASP A 124 11.38 3.42 -8.70
CA ASP A 124 11.47 4.77 -9.27
C ASP A 124 10.87 5.84 -8.34
N ALA A 125 9.82 5.51 -7.59
CA ALA A 125 9.32 6.39 -6.53
C ALA A 125 10.36 6.57 -5.40
N LEU A 126 11.04 5.49 -4.99
CA LEU A 126 12.07 5.51 -3.96
C LEU A 126 13.37 6.20 -4.40
N LYS A 127 13.72 6.16 -5.68
CA LYS A 127 14.82 6.97 -6.24
C LYS A 127 14.56 8.47 -6.13
N LYS A 128 13.29 8.89 -6.23
CA LYS A 128 12.88 10.30 -6.06
C LYS A 128 12.79 10.68 -4.59
N VAL A 129 12.21 9.82 -3.76
CA VAL A 129 11.98 10.05 -2.33
C VAL A 129 12.30 8.77 -1.56
N SER A 130 13.56 8.63 -1.13
CA SER A 130 14.05 7.43 -0.44
C SER A 130 13.45 7.25 0.95
N ASP A 131 12.98 8.35 1.56
CA ASP A 131 12.33 8.36 2.86
C ASP A 131 10.79 8.37 2.74
N ASN A 132 10.26 7.47 1.91
CA ASN A 132 8.83 7.30 1.69
C ASN A 132 8.38 5.93 2.20
N GLU A 133 7.80 5.91 3.40
CA GLU A 133 7.29 4.69 4.04
C GLU A 133 6.30 3.91 3.17
N SER A 134 5.40 4.62 2.48
CA SER A 134 4.36 3.99 1.64
C SER A 134 4.96 3.26 0.46
N ALA A 135 5.96 3.85 -0.22
CA ALA A 135 6.64 3.21 -1.34
C ALA A 135 7.46 1.98 -0.88
N TRP A 136 8.16 2.06 0.25
CA TRP A 136 8.86 0.90 0.84
C TRP A 136 7.92 -0.23 1.22
N SER A 137 6.79 0.12 1.84
CA SER A 137 5.78 -0.85 2.26
C SER A 137 5.10 -1.50 1.05
N TYR A 138 4.86 -0.72 -0.01
CA TYR A 138 4.35 -1.21 -1.28
C TYR A 138 5.35 -2.17 -1.95
N LEU A 139 6.64 -1.81 -2.06
CA LEU A 139 7.67 -2.68 -2.62
C LEU A 139 7.74 -4.04 -1.90
N ARG A 140 7.79 -4.03 -0.55
CA ARG A 140 7.72 -5.26 0.26
C ARG A 140 6.45 -6.06 -0.02
N GLY A 141 5.31 -5.37 -0.11
CA GLY A 141 4.01 -5.97 -0.39
C GLY A 141 3.99 -6.70 -1.74
N VAL A 142 4.48 -6.04 -2.80
CA VAL A 142 4.53 -6.61 -4.16
C VAL A 142 5.45 -7.82 -4.22
N LEU A 143 6.67 -7.73 -3.67
CA LEU A 143 7.62 -8.84 -3.64
C LEU A 143 7.00 -10.06 -2.93
N LYS A 144 6.46 -9.85 -1.72
CA LYS A 144 5.84 -10.91 -0.93
C LYS A 144 4.62 -11.53 -1.62
N ALA A 145 3.70 -10.72 -2.13
CA ALA A 145 2.49 -11.20 -2.79
C ALA A 145 2.78 -11.91 -4.12
N SER A 146 3.89 -11.56 -4.77
CA SER A 146 4.40 -12.26 -5.97
C SER A 146 5.28 -13.46 -5.64
N GLN A 147 5.44 -13.82 -4.35
CA GLN A 147 6.33 -14.90 -3.88
C GLN A 147 7.78 -14.74 -4.34
N LEU A 148 8.24 -13.49 -4.45
CA LEU A 148 9.61 -13.13 -4.81
C LEU A 148 10.42 -12.83 -3.53
N PRO A 149 11.70 -13.23 -3.49
CA PRO A 149 12.61 -12.83 -2.42
C PRO A 149 12.81 -11.31 -2.37
N LEU A 150 13.22 -10.80 -1.20
CA LEU A 150 13.55 -9.38 -1.04
C LEU A 150 14.85 -8.99 -1.77
N LYS A 151 15.68 -9.98 -2.09
CA LYS A 151 16.91 -9.85 -2.90
C LYS A 151 16.77 -10.50 -4.27
N GLY A 152 17.56 -10.04 -5.24
CA GLY A 152 17.75 -10.71 -6.53
C GLY A 152 17.02 -10.10 -7.72
N LYS A 153 16.25 -9.03 -7.52
CA LYS A 153 15.76 -8.16 -8.60
C LYS A 153 16.76 -7.04 -8.83
N GLU A 154 17.26 -6.90 -10.06
CA GLU A 154 18.33 -5.95 -10.44
C GLU A 154 18.03 -4.53 -9.96
N GLU A 155 16.80 -4.06 -10.18
CA GLU A 155 16.37 -2.70 -9.84
C GLU A 155 16.35 -2.45 -8.32
N VAL A 156 16.04 -3.49 -7.53
CA VAL A 156 16.03 -3.42 -6.06
C VAL A 156 17.47 -3.43 -5.54
N GLU A 157 18.33 -4.28 -6.08
CA GLU A 157 19.75 -4.34 -5.71
C GLU A 157 20.46 -3.02 -6.04
N ASP A 158 20.21 -2.46 -7.22
CA ASP A 158 20.75 -1.16 -7.65
C ASP A 158 20.30 -0.03 -6.72
N LEU A 159 19.01 0.02 -6.37
CA LEU A 159 18.49 0.98 -5.41
C LEU A 159 19.20 0.85 -4.06
N CYS A 160 19.28 -0.35 -3.50
CA CYS A 160 19.93 -0.60 -2.22
C CYS A 160 21.44 -0.24 -2.26
N ALA A 161 22.14 -0.58 -3.33
CA ALA A 161 23.55 -0.23 -3.52
C ALA A 161 23.76 1.29 -3.56
N VAL A 162 22.92 2.01 -4.30
CA VAL A 162 22.97 3.48 -4.36
C VAL A 162 22.70 4.10 -2.99
N LEU A 163 21.65 3.65 -2.28
CA LEU A 163 21.30 4.17 -0.96
C LEU A 163 22.40 3.90 0.07
N LYS A 164 23.00 2.70 0.03
CA LYS A 164 24.15 2.35 0.88
C LYS A 164 25.37 3.21 0.58
N SER A 165 25.70 3.43 -0.70
CA SER A 165 26.86 4.27 -1.09
C SER A 165 26.73 5.73 -0.63
N ARG A 166 25.50 6.21 -0.45
CA ARG A 166 25.19 7.56 0.03
C ARG A 166 25.03 7.64 1.54
N ASN A 167 25.26 6.55 2.26
CA ASN A 167 25.01 6.43 3.70
C ASN A 167 23.57 6.87 4.06
N CYS A 168 22.57 6.41 3.31
CA CYS A 168 21.18 6.82 3.51
C CYS A 168 20.69 6.43 4.91
N GLN A 169 20.24 7.43 5.67
CA GLN A 169 19.74 7.29 7.03
C GLN A 169 18.21 7.15 7.09
N SER A 170 17.58 6.59 6.05
CA SER A 170 16.13 6.34 6.09
C SER A 170 15.85 5.12 6.96
N PRO A 171 15.00 5.21 8.00
CA PRO A 171 14.64 4.05 8.82
C PRO A 171 14.01 2.94 7.99
N HIS A 172 13.31 3.29 6.90
CA HIS A 172 12.62 2.34 6.05
C HIS A 172 13.59 1.53 5.17
N PHE A 173 14.67 2.16 4.71
CA PHE A 173 15.76 1.50 3.98
C PHE A 173 16.55 0.56 4.89
N LEU A 174 16.91 1.03 6.09
CA LEU A 174 17.62 0.22 7.08
C LEU A 174 16.77 -0.98 7.52
N ALA A 175 15.48 -0.77 7.77
CA ALA A 175 14.54 -1.86 8.05
C ALA A 175 14.44 -2.86 6.89
N PHE A 176 14.35 -2.38 5.65
CA PHE A 176 14.32 -3.26 4.47
C PHE A 176 15.63 -4.06 4.32
N THR A 177 16.78 -3.44 4.61
CA THR A 177 18.09 -4.11 4.60
C THR A 177 18.17 -5.19 5.69
N LEU A 178 17.60 -4.91 6.87
CA LEU A 178 17.49 -5.88 7.95
C LEU A 178 16.66 -7.10 7.53
N ASP A 179 15.47 -6.87 6.94
CA ASP A 179 14.61 -7.92 6.43
C ASP A 179 15.33 -8.77 5.35
N GLN A 180 16.11 -8.14 4.47
CA GLN A 180 16.93 -8.80 3.46
C GLN A 180 18.06 -9.65 4.05
N ILE A 181 18.65 -9.24 5.17
CA ILE A 181 19.69 -10.03 5.86
C ILE A 181 19.05 -11.22 6.58
N ASP A 182 17.91 -11.03 7.24
CA ASP A 182 17.17 -12.10 7.91
C ASP A 182 16.75 -13.20 6.92
N GLU A 183 16.19 -12.82 5.76
CA GLU A 183 15.85 -13.77 4.69
C GLU A 183 17.06 -14.56 4.20
N GLU A 184 18.25 -13.93 4.15
CA GLU A 184 19.48 -14.60 3.74
C GLU A 184 20.01 -15.56 4.82
N LEU A 185 19.98 -15.15 6.10
CA LEU A 185 20.37 -16.00 7.23
C LEU A 185 19.47 -17.23 7.34
N ALA A 186 18.18 -17.10 7.02
CA ALA A 186 17.22 -18.20 7.03
C ALA A 186 17.50 -19.29 5.96
N LYS A 187 18.26 -18.99 4.90
CA LYS A 187 18.55 -19.95 3.82
C LYS A 187 19.49 -21.07 4.26
N ASP A 188 20.44 -20.80 5.16
CA ASP A 188 21.39 -21.79 5.65
C ASP A 188 21.49 -21.76 7.19
N ALA A 189 20.45 -22.30 7.84
CA ALA A 189 20.40 -22.42 9.29
C ALA A 189 21.46 -23.38 9.89
N LYS A 190 22.23 -24.11 9.06
CA LYS A 190 23.28 -25.02 9.53
C LYS A 190 24.63 -24.33 9.64
N GLU A 191 24.89 -23.33 8.80
CA GLU A 191 26.11 -22.53 8.83
C GLU A 191 25.77 -21.05 8.82
N VAL A 192 25.53 -20.51 10.01
CA VAL A 192 25.22 -19.08 10.15
C VAL A 192 26.39 -18.23 9.71
N ASN A 193 26.14 -17.35 8.74
CA ASN A 193 27.08 -16.30 8.37
C ASN A 193 27.17 -15.24 9.48
N LYS A 194 28.16 -15.40 10.37
CA LYS A 194 28.40 -14.50 11.50
C LYS A 194 28.59 -13.04 11.08
N SER A 195 29.18 -12.79 9.91
CA SER A 195 29.36 -11.42 9.41
C SER A 195 28.03 -10.76 9.06
N LEU A 196 27.09 -11.50 8.46
CA LEU A 196 25.75 -11.01 8.18
C LEU A 196 24.97 -10.77 9.46
N LEU A 197 25.04 -11.69 10.43
CA LEU A 197 24.41 -11.51 11.73
C LEU A 197 24.96 -10.25 12.44
N SER A 198 26.28 -10.06 12.50
CA SER A 198 26.87 -8.85 13.07
C SER A 198 26.39 -7.57 12.36
N SER A 199 26.27 -7.60 11.03
CA SER A 199 25.73 -6.46 10.26
C SER A 199 24.26 -6.17 10.60
N ALA A 200 23.43 -7.20 10.80
CA ALA A 200 22.03 -7.03 11.17
C ALA A 200 21.88 -6.43 12.57
N LEU A 201 22.70 -6.88 13.53
CA LEU A 201 22.70 -6.34 14.89
C LEU A 201 23.16 -4.88 14.93
N GLU A 202 24.11 -4.51 14.07
CA GLU A 202 24.55 -3.13 13.90
C GLU A 202 23.42 -2.23 13.39
N ILE A 203 22.69 -2.68 12.37
CA ILE A 203 21.51 -1.95 11.84
C ILE A 203 20.44 -1.79 12.93
N CYS A 204 20.15 -2.84 13.70
CA CYS A 204 19.21 -2.74 14.82
C CYS A 204 19.65 -1.69 15.86
N ARG A 205 20.95 -1.60 16.14
CA ARG A 205 21.50 -0.58 17.05
C ARG A 205 21.35 0.82 16.47
N GLU A 206 21.76 1.04 15.22
CA GLU A 206 21.64 2.32 14.52
C GLU A 206 20.19 2.81 14.50
N LEU A 207 19.24 1.92 14.17
CA LEU A 207 17.81 2.19 14.23
C LEU A 207 17.32 2.53 15.65
N ALA A 208 17.81 1.82 16.68
CA ALA A 208 17.37 2.02 18.06
C ALA A 208 17.92 3.31 18.70
N GLU A 209 19.14 3.72 18.35
CA GLU A 209 19.87 4.77 19.04
C GLU A 209 19.89 6.09 18.27
N GLU A 210 19.90 6.05 16.94
CA GLU A 210 20.18 7.22 16.10
C GLU A 210 19.02 7.53 15.12
N VAL A 211 18.54 6.54 14.38
CA VAL A 211 17.67 6.77 13.21
C VAL A 211 16.17 6.70 13.53
N ASP A 212 15.73 5.77 14.39
CA ASP A 212 14.31 5.57 14.74
C ASP A 212 14.13 5.32 16.25
N PRO A 213 14.58 6.25 17.12
CA PRO A 213 14.56 6.06 18.57
C PRO A 213 13.15 5.93 19.15
N ILE A 214 12.11 6.41 18.43
CA ILE A 214 10.71 6.21 18.83
C ILE A 214 10.31 4.72 18.83
N ARG A 215 10.97 3.89 17.99
CA ARG A 215 10.79 2.43 17.96
C ARG A 215 11.96 1.67 18.61
N LYS A 216 12.74 2.30 19.49
CA LYS A 216 13.90 1.69 20.19
C LYS A 216 13.61 0.30 20.77
N GLU A 217 12.49 0.14 21.47
CA GLU A 217 12.13 -1.14 22.09
C GLU A 217 11.85 -2.24 21.06
N TYR A 218 11.28 -1.87 19.90
CA TYR A 218 11.05 -2.78 18.79
C TYR A 218 12.38 -3.23 18.17
N TRP A 219 13.30 -2.30 17.88
CA TRP A 219 14.62 -2.65 17.32
C TRP A 219 15.48 -3.46 18.29
N SER A 220 15.40 -3.14 19.59
CA SER A 220 16.04 -3.93 20.64
C SER A 220 15.45 -5.34 20.74
N TYR A 221 14.14 -5.48 20.53
CA TYR A 221 13.48 -6.79 20.44
C TYR A 221 13.94 -7.57 19.20
N GLN A 222 13.98 -6.96 18.01
CA GLN A 222 14.46 -7.61 16.79
C GLN A 222 15.90 -8.11 16.94
N SER A 223 16.78 -7.30 17.53
CA SER A 223 18.16 -7.71 17.85
C SER A 223 18.21 -8.99 18.71
N ARG A 224 17.37 -9.09 19.75
CA ARG A 224 17.28 -10.30 20.58
C ARG A 224 16.74 -11.50 19.81
N VAL A 225 15.76 -11.31 18.93
CA VAL A 225 15.20 -12.38 18.08
C VAL A 225 16.28 -12.94 17.15
N LEU A 226 17.02 -12.08 16.46
CA LEU A 226 18.11 -12.49 15.57
C LEU A 226 19.20 -13.28 16.31
N LEU A 227 19.60 -12.83 17.51
CA LEU A 227 20.53 -13.57 18.36
C LEU A 227 19.96 -14.93 18.75
N GLN A 228 18.69 -15.00 19.17
CA GLN A 228 18.08 -16.27 19.56
C GLN A 228 17.99 -17.27 18.40
N GLN A 229 17.75 -16.79 17.18
CA GLN A 229 17.58 -17.63 15.99
C GLN A 229 18.91 -18.08 15.38
N TYR A 230 19.94 -17.24 15.40
CA TYR A 230 21.16 -17.44 14.61
C TYR A 230 22.46 -17.40 15.43
N SER A 231 22.42 -17.39 16.77
CA SER A 231 23.65 -17.49 17.60
C SER A 231 24.17 -18.91 17.80
#